data_AF-A0A3R6XU46-F1
#
_entry.id   AF-A0A3R6XU46-F1
#
_cell.length_a   1.000
_cell.length_b   1.000
_cell.length_c   1.000
_cell.angle_alpha   90.00
_cell.angle_beta   90.00
_cell.angle_gamma   90.00
#
_symmetry.space_group_name_H-M   'P 1'
#
loop_
_entity.id
_entity.type
_entity.pdbx_description
1 polymer ?
#
loop_
_entity_poly.entity_id
_entity_poly.type
_entity_poly.pdbx_seq_one_letter_code
_entity_poly.pdbx_strand_id
1 'polypeptide(L)'
;MENAQRAKSVEQKKQQLQELLLQEVDKPPALCRISLPFILVNTSKDTIIQCEMSEDRQDIFFNFSGPFEINDDSEILKRMNLHHVAEADAATHIPEKLIRYLPPDYLV
;
A
#
# COMPACT_ATOMS: atom_id res chain seq x y z
N MET A 1 -40.50 -28.10 -10.36
CA MET A 1 -39.26 -27.71 -11.07
C MET A 1 -38.67 -26.42 -10.53
N GLU A 2 -39.49 -25.40 -10.23
CA GLU A 2 -39.06 -24.10 -9.69
C GLU A 2 -38.19 -24.19 -8.42
N ASN A 3 -38.56 -25.03 -7.44
CA ASN A 3 -37.80 -25.15 -6.18
C ASN A 3 -36.37 -25.67 -6.38
N ALA A 4 -36.13 -26.54 -7.36
CA ALA A 4 -34.79 -27.09 -7.65
C ALA A 4 -33.88 -26.04 -8.31
N GLN A 5 -34.45 -25.17 -9.17
CA GLN A 5 -33.73 -24.02 -9.74
C GLN A 5 -33.40 -22.99 -8.66
N ARG A 6 -34.36 -22.67 -7.78
CA ARG A 6 -34.11 -21.77 -6.64
C ARG A 6 -33.00 -22.29 -5.73
N ALA A 7 -32.99 -23.59 -5.42
CA ALA A 7 -31.93 -24.20 -4.62
C ALA A 7 -30.54 -24.06 -5.27
N LYS A 8 -30.42 -24.36 -6.57
CA LYS A 8 -29.15 -24.16 -7.31
C LYS A 8 -28.68 -22.71 -7.31
N SER A 9 -29.58 -21.75 -7.49
CA SER A 9 -29.22 -20.33 -7.49
C SER A 9 -28.77 -19.84 -6.10
N VAL A 10 -29.36 -20.36 -5.02
CA VAL A 10 -28.93 -20.03 -3.65
C VAL A 10 -27.54 -20.61 -3.38
N GLU A 11 -27.27 -21.84 -3.81
CA GLU A 11 -25.95 -22.48 -3.68
C GLU A 11 -24.86 -21.67 -4.40
N GLN A 12 -25.11 -21.27 -5.65
CA GLN A 12 -24.17 -20.47 -6.44
C GLN A 12 -23.92 -19.09 -5.82
N LYS A 13 -24.97 -18.40 -5.35
CA LYS A 13 -24.82 -17.11 -4.67
C LYS A 13 -24.06 -17.25 -3.36
N LYS A 14 -24.26 -18.35 -2.63
CA LYS A 14 -23.52 -18.63 -1.40
C LYS A 14 -22.03 -18.83 -1.68
N GLN A 15 -21.68 -19.56 -2.74
CA GLN A 15 -20.30 -19.74 -3.17
C GLN A 15 -19.65 -18.41 -3.59
N GLN A 16 -20.33 -17.62 -4.41
CA GLN A 16 -19.85 -16.28 -4.81
C GLN A 16 -19.65 -15.36 -3.60
N LEU A 17 -20.57 -15.38 -2.63
CA LEU A 17 -20.46 -14.59 -1.42
C LEU A 17 -19.27 -15.05 -0.56
N GLN A 18 -19.03 -16.35 -0.46
CA GLN A 18 -17.86 -16.88 0.26
C GLN A 18 -16.54 -16.43 -0.38
N GLU A 19 -16.46 -16.42 -1.71
CA GLU A 19 -15.27 -15.96 -2.44
C GLU A 19 -15.02 -14.46 -2.26
N LEU A 20 -16.09 -13.64 -2.32
CA LEU A 20 -16.04 -12.21 -2.04
C LEU A 20 -15.59 -11.91 -0.59
N LEU A 21 -16.11 -12.65 0.38
CA LEU A 21 -15.72 -12.50 1.78
C LEU A 21 -14.27 -12.91 2.00
N LEU A 22 -13.76 -13.93 1.30
CA LEU A 22 -12.37 -14.35 1.40
C LEU A 22 -11.40 -13.25 0.91
N GLN A 23 -11.76 -12.53 -0.16
CA GLN A 23 -10.99 -11.38 -0.65
C GLN A 23 -10.94 -10.20 0.34
N GLU A 24 -12.00 -9.98 1.13
CA GLU A 24 -12.05 -8.89 2.11
C GLU A 24 -11.33 -9.23 3.43
N VAL A 25 -11.26 -10.51 3.82
CA VAL A 25 -10.65 -10.93 5.09
C VAL A 25 -9.12 -10.84 5.09
N ASP A 26 -8.47 -11.01 3.93
CA ASP A 26 -7.01 -10.88 3.80
C ASP A 26 -6.53 -9.45 3.54
N LYS A 27 -7.45 -8.48 3.44
CA LYS A 27 -7.07 -7.07 3.31
C LYS A 27 -6.85 -6.51 4.73
N PRO A 28 -5.63 -6.08 5.09
CA PRO A 28 -5.42 -5.38 6.35
C PRO A 28 -6.41 -4.21 6.43
N PRO A 29 -6.98 -3.91 7.62
CA PRO A 29 -7.90 -2.81 7.80
C PRO A 29 -7.38 -1.56 7.09
N ALA A 30 -8.24 -0.83 6.37
CA ALA A 30 -7.81 0.33 5.59
C ALA A 30 -7.02 1.36 6.44
N LEU A 31 -7.28 1.40 7.75
CA LEU A 31 -6.58 2.23 8.74
C LEU A 31 -5.12 1.83 8.99
N CYS A 32 -4.70 0.63 8.59
CA CYS A 32 -3.35 0.10 8.77
C CYS A 32 -2.51 0.18 7.48
N ARG A 33 -2.95 0.91 6.46
CA ARG A 33 -2.26 1.01 5.17
C ARG A 33 -2.07 2.46 4.76
N ILE A 34 -0.89 2.78 4.26
CA ILE A 34 -0.56 4.07 3.65
C ILE A 34 -0.44 3.84 2.14
N SER A 35 -1.24 4.55 1.36
CA SER A 35 -1.20 4.49 -0.11
C SER A 35 -0.12 5.41 -0.66
N LEU A 36 0.48 5.01 -1.78
CA LEU A 36 1.38 5.86 -2.57
C LEU A 36 0.58 6.86 -3.42
N PRO A 37 1.10 8.07 -3.70
CA PRO A 37 2.36 8.63 -3.20
C PRO A 37 2.22 9.23 -1.80
N PHE A 38 3.29 9.22 -1.02
CA PHE A 38 3.33 9.89 0.28
C PHE A 38 4.72 10.47 0.59
N ILE A 39 4.77 11.43 1.51
CA ILE A 39 6.02 11.91 2.11
C ILE A 39 6.04 11.56 3.59
N LEU A 40 7.21 11.25 4.13
CA LEU A 40 7.41 10.94 5.54
C LEU A 40 8.28 12.02 6.19
N VAL A 41 7.73 12.68 7.21
CA VAL A 41 8.48 13.62 8.03
C VAL A 41 8.83 12.94 9.35
N ASN A 42 10.12 12.70 9.58
CA ASN A 42 10.65 12.07 10.79
C ASN A 42 11.27 13.13 11.70
N THR A 43 11.06 13.01 13.00
CA THR A 43 11.72 13.84 14.02
C THR A 43 11.91 13.03 15.29
N SER A 44 12.69 13.57 16.25
CA SER A 44 12.84 12.95 17.56
C SER A 44 11.49 12.81 18.28
N LYS A 45 11.34 11.74 19.06
CA LYS A 45 10.17 11.54 19.94
C LYS A 45 9.96 12.68 20.95
N ASP A 46 11.02 13.42 21.27
CA ASP A 46 10.99 14.52 22.23
C ASP A 46 10.68 15.88 21.56
N THR A 47 10.55 15.91 20.22
CA THR A 47 10.23 17.13 19.48
C THR A 47 8.76 17.50 19.66
N ILE A 48 8.49 18.77 19.99
CA ILE A 48 7.14 19.33 20.02
C ILE A 48 6.78 19.79 18.60
N ILE A 49 5.63 19.34 18.11
CA ILE A 49 5.11 19.67 16.78
C ILE A 49 3.84 20.50 16.95
N GLN A 50 3.86 21.74 16.45
CA GLN A 50 2.67 22.57 16.31
C GLN A 50 2.19 22.50 14.87
N CYS A 51 0.90 22.22 14.68
CA CYS A 51 0.28 22.10 13.36
C CYS A 51 -0.84 23.12 13.24
N GLU A 52 -0.75 23.98 12.23
CA GLU A 52 -1.76 24.95 11.86
C GLU A 52 -2.25 24.60 10.45
N MET A 53 -3.55 24.40 10.30
CA MET A 53 -4.16 24.02 9.02
C MET A 53 -5.17 25.09 8.63
N SER A 54 -5.12 25.55 7.38
CA SER A 54 -6.15 26.44 6.84
C SER A 54 -7.52 25.75 6.85
N GLU A 55 -8.60 26.54 6.89
CA GLU A 55 -9.96 25.98 6.92
C GLU A 55 -10.26 25.11 5.70
N ASP A 56 -9.70 25.45 4.54
CA ASP A 56 -9.83 24.73 3.27
C ASP A 56 -8.86 23.55 3.12
N ARG A 57 -8.00 23.31 4.12
CA ARG A 57 -7.05 22.19 4.20
C ARG A 57 -6.00 22.16 3.10
N GLN A 58 -5.82 23.25 2.36
CA GLN A 58 -4.81 23.36 1.31
C GLN A 58 -3.45 23.70 1.88
N ASP A 59 -3.42 24.54 2.92
CA ASP A 59 -2.20 25.01 3.55
C ASP A 59 -2.07 24.39 4.95
N ILE A 60 -0.95 23.72 5.18
CA ILE A 60 -0.62 23.11 6.46
C ILE A 60 0.78 23.61 6.86
N PHE A 61 0.85 24.26 8.01
CA PHE A 61 2.08 24.74 8.61
C PHE A 61 2.47 23.86 9.79
N PHE A 62 3.65 23.26 9.71
CA PHE A 62 4.25 22.51 10.81
C PHE A 62 5.42 23.29 11.40
N ASN A 63 5.36 23.56 12.69
CA ASN A 63 6.45 24.15 13.46
C ASN A 63 7.03 23.09 14.40
N PHE A 64 8.30 22.76 14.20
CA PHE A 64 9.02 21.75 14.96
C PHE A 64 9.97 22.44 15.93
N SER A 65 9.94 22.04 17.20
CA SER A 65 10.89 22.55 18.21
C SER A 65 12.31 22.00 18.05
N GLY A 66 12.52 21.07 17.12
CA GLY A 66 13.76 20.35 16.91
C GLY A 66 13.96 20.00 15.43
N PRO A 67 15.11 19.38 15.09
CA PRO A 67 15.40 18.99 13.71
C PRO A 67 14.43 17.92 13.21
N PHE A 68 14.15 17.94 11.92
CA PHE A 68 13.34 16.96 11.24
C PHE A 68 13.98 16.56 9.90
N GLU A 69 13.59 15.40 9.41
CA GLU A 69 14.00 14.85 8.12
C GLU A 69 12.76 14.61 7.26
N ILE A 70 12.86 14.93 5.97
CA ILE A 70 11.82 14.62 5.00
C ILE A 70 12.36 13.50 4.10
N ASN A 71 11.61 12.42 3.99
CA ASN A 71 11.94 11.27 3.16
C ASN A 71 10.77 11.02 2.20
N ASP A 72 11.08 10.76 0.94
CA ASP A 72 10.07 10.41 -0.07
C ASP A 72 9.72 8.92 -0.01
N ASP A 73 8.57 8.55 -0.58
CA ASP A 73 8.07 7.17 -0.58
C ASP A 73 9.11 6.16 -1.11
N SER A 74 9.81 6.52 -2.18
CA SER A 74 10.78 5.69 -2.87
C SER A 74 11.98 5.37 -1.99
N GLU A 75 12.43 6.32 -1.18
CA GLU A 75 13.51 6.09 -0.23
C GLU A 75 13.07 5.16 0.90
N ILE A 76 11.84 5.34 1.39
CA ILE A 76 11.28 4.48 2.43
C ILE A 76 11.07 3.05 1.92
N LEU A 77 10.56 2.88 0.70
CA LEU A 77 10.45 1.57 0.05
C LEU A 77 11.82 0.89 -0.10
N LYS A 78 12.87 1.65 -0.40
CA LYS A 78 14.25 1.14 -0.44
C LYS A 78 14.72 0.67 0.94
N ARG A 79 14.57 1.50 1.98
CA ARG A 79 14.94 1.16 3.36
C ARG A 79 14.18 -0.07 3.90
N MET A 80 12.95 -0.29 3.44
CA MET A 80 12.16 -1.48 3.77
C MET A 80 12.52 -2.73 2.95
N ASN A 81 13.51 -2.64 2.05
CA ASN A 81 13.87 -3.71 1.10
C ASN A 81 12.72 -4.13 0.17
N LEU A 82 11.73 -3.26 -0.06
CA LEU A 82 10.57 -3.50 -0.94
C LEU A 82 10.84 -3.14 -2.41
N HIS A 83 12.08 -2.80 -2.72
CA HIS A 83 12.53 -2.48 -4.07
C HIS A 83 13.17 -3.67 -4.78
N HIS A 84 13.39 -4.77 -4.05
CA HIS A 84 13.91 -6.00 -4.60
C HIS A 84 12.78 -6.87 -5.16
N VAL A 85 13.09 -7.61 -6.21
CA VAL A 85 12.19 -8.59 -6.80
C VAL A 85 12.95 -9.88 -7.05
N ALA A 86 12.35 -11.02 -6.72
CA ALA A 86 12.93 -12.31 -7.05
C ALA A 86 12.99 -12.47 -8.58
N GLU A 87 14.04 -13.07 -9.14
CA GLU A 87 14.18 -13.23 -10.60
C GLU A 87 12.97 -13.95 -11.23
N ALA A 88 12.40 -14.93 -10.52
CA ALA A 88 11.20 -15.65 -10.96
C ALA A 88 9.96 -14.75 -11.04
N ASP A 89 9.84 -13.78 -10.13
CA ASP A 89 8.69 -12.87 -10.04
C ASP A 89 8.87 -11.64 -10.92
N ALA A 90 10.11 -11.26 -11.22
CA ALA A 90 10.44 -10.17 -12.13
C ALA A 90 9.82 -10.39 -13.51
N ALA A 91 9.83 -11.62 -14.02
CA ALA A 91 9.22 -11.98 -15.30
C ALA A 91 7.68 -11.85 -15.31
N THR A 92 7.05 -11.92 -14.14
CA THR A 92 5.58 -11.82 -14.00
C THR A 92 5.13 -10.36 -13.90
N HIS A 93 5.90 -9.52 -13.21
CA HIS A 93 5.51 -8.14 -12.93
C HIS A 93 6.17 -7.09 -13.85
N ILE A 94 7.28 -7.44 -14.50
CA ILE A 94 8.07 -6.51 -15.31
C ILE A 94 8.09 -7.04 -16.75
N PRO A 95 7.74 -6.21 -17.75
CA PRO A 95 7.85 -6.61 -19.15
C PRO A 95 9.27 -7.08 -19.50
N GLU A 96 9.41 -8.21 -20.21
CA GLU A 96 10.71 -8.83 -20.55
C GLU A 96 11.73 -7.85 -21.16
N LYS A 97 11.25 -6.86 -21.92
CA LYS A 97 12.10 -5.84 -22.55
C LYS A 97 12.78 -4.91 -21.54
N LEU A 98 12.18 -4.74 -20.36
CA LEU A 98 12.65 -3.86 -19.30
C LEU A 98 13.53 -4.58 -18.28
N ILE A 99 13.46 -5.92 -18.20
CA ILE A 99 14.28 -6.73 -17.29
C ILE A 99 15.78 -6.46 -17.50
N ARG A 100 16.22 -6.29 -18.75
CA ARG A 100 17.63 -5.98 -19.08
C ARG A 100 18.14 -4.64 -18.53
N TYR A 101 17.24 -3.75 -18.11
CA TYR A 101 17.57 -2.43 -17.56
C TYR A 101 17.47 -2.41 -16.02
N LEU A 102 17.14 -3.54 -15.39
CA LEU A 102 17.12 -3.63 -13.94
C LEU A 102 18.57 -3.62 -13.41
N PRO A 103 18.87 -2.77 -12.40
CA PRO A 103 20.13 -2.84 -11.71
C PRO A 103 20.31 -4.25 -11.09
N PRO A 104 21.52 -4.83 -11.13
CA PRO A 104 21.77 -6.16 -10.58
C PRO A 104 21.49 -6.22 -9.06
N ASP A 105 21.61 -5.09 -8.36
CA ASP A 105 21.35 -5.01 -6.92
C ASP A 105 19.86 -5.15 -6.54
N TYR A 106 18.95 -5.13 -7.51
CA TYR A 106 17.50 -5.19 -7.30
C TYR A 106 16.93 -6.61 -7.49
N LEU A 107 17.76 -7.56 -7.91
CA LEU A 107 17.41 -8.97 -8.06
C LEU A 107 17.98 -9.75 -6.87
N VAL A 108 17.13 -10.55 -6.21
CA VAL A 108 17.50 -11.38 -5.05
C VAL A 108 17.15 -12.83 -5.30
#